data_AF-A0A963L310-F1
#
_entry.id   AF-A0A963L310-F1
#
_cell.length_a   1.000
_cell.length_b   1.000
_cell.length_c   1.000
_cell.angle_alpha   90.00
_cell.angle_beta   90.00
_cell.angle_gamma   90.00
#
_symmetry.space_group_name_H-M   'P 1'
#
loop_
_entity.id
_entity.type
_entity.pdbx_description
1 polymer ?
#
loop_
_entity_poly.entity_id
_entity_poly.type
_entity_poly.pdbx_seq_one_letter_code
_entity_poly.pdbx_strand_id
1 'polypeptide(L)'
;MYISMPVLIGAAIAIIVIFLLLLRRASGGARRQNELMGIDNDHFSKGVPSAPQLAALTPEIEGEIREMVAAGKKIEAIRLARETTGMGLKEAKEYVERL
;
A
#
# COMPACT_ATOMS: atom_id res chain seq x y z
N MET A 1 -24.79 -33.45 8.38
CA MET A 1 -23.92 -33.70 7.21
C MET A 1 -22.58 -33.04 7.49
N TYR A 2 -21.70 -33.71 8.24
CA TYR A 2 -20.37 -33.18 8.61
C TYR A 2 -19.51 -33.16 7.34
N ILE A 3 -19.30 -31.96 6.78
CA ILE A 3 -18.34 -31.75 5.69
C ILE A 3 -16.97 -32.12 6.27
N SER A 4 -16.40 -33.21 5.78
CA SER A 4 -15.17 -33.80 6.31
C SER A 4 -14.07 -32.74 6.42
N MET A 5 -13.54 -32.50 7.62
CA MET A 5 -12.40 -31.61 7.89
C MET A 5 -11.25 -31.63 6.86
N PRO A 6 -10.86 -32.77 6.24
CA PRO A 6 -9.88 -32.76 5.14
C PRO A 6 -10.30 -31.94 3.91
N VAL A 7 -11.60 -31.87 3.60
CA VAL A 7 -12.14 -31.06 2.49
C VAL A 7 -12.06 -29.57 2.82
N LEU A 8 -12.28 -29.21 4.09
CA LEU A 8 -12.13 -27.83 4.57
C LEU A 8 -10.68 -27.35 4.47
N ILE A 9 -9.73 -28.22 4.85
CA ILE A 9 -8.28 -27.96 4.76
C ILE A 9 -7.87 -27.82 3.29
N GLY A 10 -8.34 -28.72 2.41
CA GLY A 10 -8.05 -28.65 0.98
C GLY A 10 -8.58 -27.37 0.31
N ALA A 11 -9.80 -26.96 0.65
CA ALA A 11 -10.40 -25.72 0.15
C ALA A 11 -9.65 -24.47 0.62
N ALA A 12 -9.21 -24.44 1.88
CA ALA A 12 -8.41 -23.35 2.41
C ALA A 12 -7.07 -23.20 1.68
N ILE A 13 -6.37 -24.32 1.41
CA ILE A 13 -5.11 -24.32 0.65
C ILE A 13 -5.34 -23.81 -0.78
N ALA A 14 -6.40 -24.26 -1.45
CA ALA A 14 -6.73 -23.81 -2.80
C ALA A 14 -7.00 -22.29 -2.86
N ILE A 15 -7.74 -21.74 -1.89
CA ILE A 15 -8.01 -20.31 -1.79
C ILE A 15 -6.71 -19.52 -1.56
N ILE A 16 -5.82 -20.01 -0.69
CA ILE A 16 -4.52 -19.37 -0.43
C ILE A 16 -3.65 -19.37 -1.71
N VAL A 17 -3.60 -20.49 -2.44
CA VAL A 17 -2.83 -20.57 -3.70
C VAL A 17 -3.42 -19.63 -4.76
N ILE A 18 -4.75 -19.59 -4.91
CA ILE A 18 -5.42 -18.68 -5.83
C ILE A 18 -5.15 -17.22 -5.43
N PHE A 19 -5.22 -16.90 -4.14
CA PHE A 19 -4.92 -15.56 -3.62
C PHE A 19 -3.45 -15.18 -3.88
N LEU A 20 -2.50 -16.08 -3.64
CA LEU A 20 -1.09 -15.86 -3.98
C LEU A 20 -0.86 -15.72 -5.49
N LEU A 21 -1.59 -16.47 -6.33
CA LEU A 21 -1.53 -16.32 -7.79
C LEU A 21 -2.13 -14.98 -8.25
N LEU A 22 -3.20 -14.50 -7.60
CA LEU A 22 -3.78 -13.18 -7.85
C LEU A 22 -2.85 -12.05 -7.38
N LEU A 23 -2.18 -12.22 -6.24
CA LEU A 23 -1.13 -11.29 -5.77
C LEU A 23 0.07 -11.26 -6.74
N ARG A 24 0.47 -12.41 -7.29
CA ARG A 24 1.55 -12.48 -8.30
C ARG A 24 1.14 -11.88 -9.65
N ARG A 25 -0.15 -11.88 -9.98
CA ARG A 25 -0.68 -11.25 -11.20
C ARG A 25 -0.75 -9.72 -11.08
N ALA A 26 -0.87 -9.19 -9.87
CA ALA A 26 -1.01 -7.75 -9.62
C ALA A 26 0.34 -6.99 -9.52
N SER A 27 1.48 -7.68 -9.42
CA SER A 27 2.80 -7.05 -9.34
C SER A 27 3.51 -6.91 -10.69
N GLY A 28 2.78 -7.00 -11.80
CA GLY A 28 3.27 -6.83 -13.18
C GLY A 28 3.21 -5.40 -13.71
N GLY A 29 3.12 -4.39 -12.83
CA GLY A 29 3.04 -2.97 -13.19
C GLY A 29 4.40 -2.28 -13.27
N ALA A 30 5.43 -2.93 -13.82
CA ALA A 30 6.67 -2.26 -14.18
C ALA A 30 6.41 -1.37 -15.40
N ARG A 31 5.93 -0.14 -15.14
CA ARG A 31 5.91 0.98 -16.08
C ARG A 31 7.34 1.17 -16.62
N ARG A 32 7.61 0.59 -17.79
CA ARG A 32 8.73 0.94 -18.67
C ARG A 32 8.70 2.46 -18.84
N GLN A 33 9.69 3.21 -18.34
CA GLN A 33 10.94 3.46 -19.07
C GLN A 33 10.68 3.77 -20.55
N ASN A 34 10.10 4.95 -20.80
CA ASN A 34 10.14 5.62 -22.10
C ASN A 34 9.86 7.11 -21.80
N GLU A 35 10.77 7.89 -21.20
CA GLU A 35 12.13 8.26 -21.60
C GLU A 35 12.28 9.01 -22.94
N LEU A 36 11.19 9.44 -23.59
CA LEU A 36 11.31 10.40 -24.70
C LEU A 36 10.18 11.42 -24.69
N MET A 37 10.23 12.39 -23.77
CA MET A 37 9.87 13.80 -24.06
C MET A 37 10.00 14.66 -22.81
N GLY A 38 10.62 15.84 -22.98
CA GLY A 38 10.34 17.01 -22.14
C GLY A 38 11.52 17.46 -21.29
N ILE A 39 12.39 18.27 -21.88
CA ILE A 39 12.79 19.61 -21.41
C ILE A 39 12.61 19.80 -19.90
N ASP A 40 13.75 19.83 -19.20
CA ASP A 40 14.04 20.62 -17.99
C ASP A 40 12.81 21.15 -17.26
N ASN A 41 12.25 20.30 -16.39
CA ASN A 41 11.36 20.74 -15.33
C ASN A 41 12.08 20.63 -13.98
N ASP A 42 13.12 21.45 -13.83
CA ASP A 42 13.68 21.86 -12.54
C ASP A 42 12.68 22.73 -11.72
N HIS A 43 11.41 22.80 -12.14
CA HIS A 43 10.43 23.78 -11.66
C HIS A 43 9.19 23.23 -10.95
N PHE A 44 8.99 21.91 -10.80
CA PHE A 44 7.86 21.42 -10.00
C PHE A 44 8.32 20.86 -8.66
N SER A 45 8.58 21.80 -7.74
CA SER A 45 8.26 21.71 -6.31
C SER A 45 8.14 20.27 -5.80
N LYS A 46 9.29 19.65 -5.50
CA LYS A 46 9.33 18.76 -4.34
C LYS A 46 8.79 19.61 -3.20
N GLY A 47 7.53 19.38 -2.86
CA GLY A 47 6.85 20.05 -1.78
C GLY A 47 7.81 20.11 -0.62
N VAL A 48 8.13 21.34 -0.20
CA VAL A 48 8.58 21.55 1.17
C VAL A 48 7.62 20.71 2.02
N PRO A 49 8.10 19.79 2.88
CA PRO A 49 7.21 19.06 3.77
C PRO A 49 6.44 20.12 4.52
N SER A 50 5.19 20.36 4.12
CA SER A 50 4.35 21.29 4.81
C SER A 50 4.19 20.65 6.18
N ALA A 51 4.81 21.30 7.15
CA ALA A 51 4.80 20.94 8.55
C ALA A 51 3.39 20.68 9.18
N PRO A 52 2.21 20.89 8.54
CA PRO A 52 0.95 20.39 9.06
C PRO A 52 0.71 18.88 8.90
N GLN A 53 1.43 18.17 8.02
CA GLN A 53 1.10 16.77 7.67
C GLN A 53 1.44 15.76 8.78
N LEU A 54 2.49 16.03 9.56
CA LEU A 54 2.84 15.23 10.75
C LEU A 54 1.97 15.58 11.97
N ALA A 55 1.38 16.78 12.00
CA ALA A 55 0.56 17.24 13.12
C ALA A 55 -0.86 16.65 13.10
N ALA A 56 -1.33 16.18 11.94
CA ALA A 56 -2.67 15.59 11.77
C ALA A 56 -2.71 14.06 11.94
N LEU A 57 -1.56 13.39 11.95
CA LEU A 57 -1.46 11.97 12.30
C LEU A 57 -1.51 11.84 13.82
N THR A 58 -2.68 11.50 14.35
CA THR A 58 -2.77 11.11 15.76
C THR A 58 -1.95 9.83 15.98
N PRO A 59 -1.36 9.63 17.18
CA PRO A 59 -0.61 8.41 17.48
C PRO A 59 -1.47 7.13 17.33
N GLU A 60 -2.79 7.24 17.47
CA GLU A 60 -3.72 6.14 17.20
C GLU A 60 -3.73 5.74 15.72
N ILE A 61 -3.84 6.69 14.80
CA ILE A 61 -3.85 6.40 13.36
C ILE A 61 -2.50 5.87 12.89
N GLU A 62 -1.39 6.41 13.41
CA GLU A 62 -0.07 5.85 13.12
C GLU A 62 0.06 4.39 13.59
N GLY A 63 -0.46 4.07 14.78
CA GLY A 63 -0.52 2.71 15.29
C GLY A 63 -1.30 1.78 14.37
N GLU A 64 -2.48 2.22 13.91
CA GLU A 64 -3.33 1.46 12.99
C GLU A 64 -2.63 1.24 11.63
N ILE A 65 -1.93 2.25 11.10
CA ILE A 65 -1.13 2.14 9.89
C ILE A 65 0.00 1.11 10.08
N ARG A 66 0.72 1.15 11.20
CA ARG A 66 1.79 0.18 11.51
C ARG A 66 1.26 -1.24 11.65
N GLU A 67 0.12 -1.44 12.31
CA GLU A 67 -0.52 -2.75 12.43
C GLU A 67 -0.92 -3.29 11.06
N MET A 68 -1.50 -2.45 10.20
CA MET A 68 -1.83 -2.84 8.83
C MET A 68 -0.58 -3.19 8.01
N VAL A 69 0.52 -2.46 8.18
CA VAL A 69 1.81 -2.80 7.54
C VAL A 69 2.33 -4.15 8.02
N ALA A 70 2.31 -4.39 9.34
CA ALA A 70 2.74 -5.65 9.95
C ALA A 70 1.86 -6.83 9.50
N ALA A 71 0.56 -6.60 9.30
CA ALA A 71 -0.39 -7.56 8.76
C ALA A 71 -0.26 -7.78 7.24
N GLY A 72 0.69 -7.11 6.56
CA GLY A 72 0.90 -7.19 5.12
C GLY A 72 -0.11 -6.40 4.28
N LYS A 73 -0.99 -5.61 4.90
CA LYS A 73 -2.05 -4.81 4.27
C LYS A 73 -1.56 -3.42 3.85
N LYS A 74 -0.43 -3.36 3.15
CA LYS A 74 0.22 -2.08 2.76
C LYS A 74 -0.68 -1.16 1.94
N ILE A 75 -1.55 -1.72 1.10
CA ILE A 75 -2.49 -0.92 0.28
C ILE A 75 -3.51 -0.17 1.17
N GLU A 76 -4.03 -0.83 2.21
CA GLU A 76 -4.97 -0.24 3.16
C GLU A 76 -4.27 0.82 4.03
N ALA A 77 -3.04 0.53 4.48
CA ALA A 77 -2.20 1.48 5.19
C ALA A 77 -1.95 2.77 4.38
N ILE A 78 -1.63 2.65 3.09
CA ILE A 78 -1.42 3.79 2.19
C ILE A 78 -2.72 4.58 2.00
N ARG A 79 -3.86 3.89 1.91
CA ARG A 79 -5.16 4.53 1.78
C ARG A 79 -5.53 5.33 3.02
N LEU A 80 -5.40 4.74 4.21
CA LEU A 80 -5.70 5.41 5.48
C LEU A 80 -4.78 6.62 5.69
N ALA A 81 -3.49 6.45 5.41
CA ALA A 81 -2.53 7.53 5.52
C ALA A 81 -2.89 8.69 4.58
N ARG A 82 -3.31 8.42 3.34
CA ARG A 82 -3.79 9.44 2.40
C ARG A 82 -5.10 10.10 2.80
N GLU A 83 -6.07 9.34 3.31
CA GLU A 83 -7.36 9.88 3.76
C GLU A 83 -7.21 10.78 5.00
N THR A 84 -6.26 10.45 5.87
CA THR A 84 -5.99 11.20 7.11
C THR A 84 -5.18 12.48 6.85
N THR A 85 -4.10 12.38 6.07
CA THR A 85 -3.18 13.52 5.87
C THR A 85 -3.45 14.32 4.61
N GLY A 86 -4.29 13.81 3.70
CA GLY A 86 -4.52 14.38 2.37
C GLY A 86 -3.34 14.24 1.41
N MET A 87 -2.30 13.49 1.76
CA MET A 87 -1.06 13.40 0.98
C MET A 87 -1.22 12.63 -0.35
N GLY A 88 -0.36 12.93 -1.31
CA GLY A 88 -0.38 12.27 -2.62
C GLY A 88 -0.07 10.77 -2.51
N LEU A 89 -0.47 9.97 -3.49
CA LEU A 89 -0.25 8.51 -3.49
C LEU A 89 1.23 8.15 -3.33
N LYS A 90 2.13 8.95 -3.92
CA LYS A 90 3.58 8.77 -3.81
C LYS A 90 4.07 9.01 -2.38
N GLU A 91 3.62 10.10 -1.75
CA GLU A 91 4.00 10.49 -0.39
C GLU A 91 3.45 9.50 0.63
N ALA A 92 2.18 9.06 0.48
CA ALA A 92 1.58 8.06 1.33
C ALA A 92 2.31 6.71 1.25
N LYS A 93 2.72 6.30 0.04
CA LYS A 93 3.53 5.09 -0.13
C LYS A 93 4.88 5.23 0.57
N GLU A 94 5.58 6.32 0.36
CA GLU A 94 6.90 6.57 0.96
C GLU A 94 6.81 6.66 2.49
N TYR A 95 5.75 7.27 3.03
CA TYR A 95 5.48 7.30 4.46
C TYR A 95 5.28 5.88 5.04
N VAL A 96 4.41 5.08 4.41
CA VAL A 96 4.12 3.72 4.85
C VAL A 96 5.32 2.78 4.70
N GLU A 97 6.18 2.99 3.70
CA GLU A 97 7.43 2.22 3.54
C GLU A 97 8.51 2.60 4.57
N ARG A 98 8.38 3.75 5.24
CA ARG A 98 9.32 4.22 6.28
C ARG A 98 8.89 3.86 7.71
N LEU A 99 7.67 3.37 7.90
CA LEU A 99 7.13 2.85 9.17
C LEU A 99 7.61 1.41 9.41
#